data_AF-A0A5N5KP64-F1
#
_entry.id   AF-A0A5N5KP64-F1
#
_cell.length_a   1.000
_cell.length_b   1.000
_cell.length_c   1.000
_cell.angle_alpha   90.00
_cell.angle_beta   90.00
_cell.angle_gamma   90.00
#
_symmetry.space_group_name_H-M   'P 1'
#
loop_
_entity.id
_entity.type
_entity.pdbx_description
1 polymer ?
#
loop_
_entity_poly.entity_id
_entity_poly.type
_entity_poly.pdbx_seq_one_letter_code
_entity_poly.pdbx_strand_id
1 'polypeptide(L)'
;MSGFSLVDEKIVKNILSRLPALTFANAACVNKHWYKICSQILKRPKLASALSLNPSLHDAVKEVIEQVLSEPIRPHFAIACISKEFNLKVTHGLIIEKLGSRIPIITNVSSGIIGVDGIANELVEKKWETTAGPNIQESDTAERGLVLLVGFLPGLKIGTIPLFQPIQEPNTMVENFVMNILNYTAAVSDCAAPVGIIMFGDKTTDMKPIVAKMDCAIPEETIIVGDASADFIFRTGDNSLNQLLHSCCFQAVALVFARDRYKPEGLGEIQFHVTKSTGVLPFGPNLEAVGVFREEDMFADLFIGVTKETQRTSDSGILTPGKSLYFYKVIGRGEYYFTVNGIGIKPGDSFLFYQSDSDTASSSCDHAFNKLLALKAELKSKNHFRLSNLADKDDKEEVLGGFIFSCYDRDQSFIEESFGDSYPFCDIFPTAPVAGLFCRGEIGRGPRSLMNEEYDDETCPRCCVHVYSTIYLVMSYLPPPLEGQSP
;
A
#
# COMPACT_ATOMS: atom_id res chain seq x y z
N MET A 1 -38.79 11.06 -33.74
CA MET A 1 -38.88 11.88 -32.50
C MET A 1 -37.88 11.42 -31.43
N SER A 2 -36.60 11.21 -31.75
CA SER A 2 -35.59 10.61 -30.83
C SER A 2 -34.50 11.59 -30.36
N GLY A 3 -34.50 12.84 -30.84
CA GLY A 3 -33.44 13.81 -30.56
C GLY A 3 -33.51 14.45 -29.17
N PHE A 4 -34.72 14.67 -28.62
CA PHE A 4 -34.89 15.36 -27.34
C PHE A 4 -34.58 14.49 -26.12
N SER A 5 -34.85 13.18 -26.15
CA SER A 5 -34.57 12.29 -24.99
C SER A 5 -33.08 12.02 -24.77
N LEU A 6 -32.28 12.02 -25.84
CA LEU A 6 -30.82 11.83 -25.78
C LEU A 6 -30.08 13.08 -25.26
N VAL A 7 -30.61 14.27 -25.56
CA VAL A 7 -30.07 15.54 -25.04
C VAL A 7 -30.34 15.65 -23.53
N ASP A 8 -31.53 15.23 -23.08
CA ASP A 8 -31.89 15.21 -21.66
C ASP A 8 -31.01 14.24 -20.85
N GLU A 9 -30.75 13.02 -21.35
CA GLU A 9 -29.89 12.03 -20.67
C GLU A 9 -28.43 12.52 -20.52
N LYS A 10 -27.87 13.20 -21.52
CA LYS A 10 -26.52 13.79 -21.43
C LYS A 10 -26.44 14.90 -20.39
N ILE A 11 -27.45 15.75 -20.32
CA ILE A 11 -27.52 16.84 -19.33
C ILE A 11 -27.63 16.24 -17.92
N VAL A 12 -28.55 15.29 -17.72
CA VAL A 12 -28.71 14.60 -16.42
C VAL A 12 -27.41 13.91 -16.02
N LYS A 13 -26.76 13.18 -16.94
CA LYS A 13 -25.47 12.53 -16.66
C LYS A 13 -24.39 13.54 -16.22
N ASN A 14 -24.28 14.69 -16.90
CA ASN A 14 -23.31 15.73 -16.56
C ASN A 14 -23.61 16.40 -15.20
N ILE A 15 -24.89 16.57 -14.85
CA ILE A 15 -25.28 17.08 -13.53
C ILE A 15 -24.92 16.05 -12.46
N LEU A 16 -25.34 14.80 -12.65
CA LEU A 16 -25.10 13.71 -11.70
C LEU A 16 -23.60 13.44 -11.51
N SER A 17 -22.77 13.53 -12.56
CA SER A 17 -21.33 13.28 -12.46
C SER A 17 -20.56 14.31 -11.63
N ARG A 18 -21.18 15.43 -11.27
CA ARG A 18 -20.58 16.52 -10.47
C ARG A 18 -21.15 16.61 -9.06
N LEU A 19 -22.03 15.68 -8.68
CA LEU A 19 -22.61 15.68 -7.35
C LEU A 19 -21.63 15.09 -6.33
N PRO A 20 -21.56 15.65 -5.10
CA PRO A 20 -20.90 14.99 -3.99
C PRO A 20 -21.46 13.58 -3.75
N ALA A 21 -20.63 12.67 -3.27
CA ALA A 21 -20.94 11.24 -3.16
C ALA A 21 -22.28 10.96 -2.45
N LEU A 22 -22.57 11.68 -1.36
CA LEU A 22 -23.82 11.52 -0.61
C LEU A 22 -25.05 11.96 -1.42
N THR A 23 -24.98 13.14 -2.04
CA THR A 23 -26.05 13.66 -2.89
C THR A 23 -26.25 12.78 -4.11
N PHE A 24 -25.16 12.27 -4.68
CA PHE A 24 -25.17 11.31 -5.78
C PHE A 24 -25.86 9.99 -5.39
N ALA A 25 -25.58 9.46 -4.20
CA ALA A 25 -26.24 8.26 -3.69
C ALA A 25 -27.75 8.46 -3.54
N ASN A 26 -28.18 9.62 -3.03
CA ASN A 26 -29.60 9.97 -2.96
C ASN A 26 -30.23 10.09 -4.35
N ALA A 27 -29.51 10.68 -5.32
CA ALA A 27 -29.96 10.77 -6.70
C ALA A 27 -30.16 9.38 -7.34
N ALA A 28 -29.29 8.42 -7.05
CA ALA A 28 -29.43 7.04 -7.53
C ALA A 28 -30.71 6.34 -7.04
N CYS A 29 -31.34 6.83 -5.96
CA CYS A 29 -32.57 6.28 -5.38
C CYS A 29 -33.86 6.92 -5.91
N VAL A 30 -33.78 7.97 -6.75
CA VAL A 30 -34.95 8.74 -7.20
C VAL A 30 -35.89 7.91 -8.08
N ASN A 31 -35.36 7.28 -9.14
CA ASN A 31 -36.10 6.39 -10.03
C ASN A 31 -35.17 5.46 -10.82
N LYS A 32 -35.73 4.50 -11.56
CA LYS A 32 -34.96 3.52 -12.36
C LYS A 32 -34.06 4.16 -13.42
N HIS A 33 -34.47 5.30 -13.98
CA HIS A 33 -33.68 5.99 -15.02
C HIS A 33 -32.45 6.66 -14.42
N TRP A 34 -32.61 7.40 -13.32
CA TRP A 34 -31.50 8.01 -12.58
C TRP A 34 -30.55 6.94 -12.02
N TYR A 35 -31.09 5.85 -11.46
CA TYR A 35 -30.30 4.71 -11.04
C TYR A 35 -29.43 4.15 -12.17
N LYS A 36 -29.98 4.03 -13.39
CA LYS A 36 -29.24 3.55 -14.56
C LYS A 36 -28.09 4.50 -14.93
N ILE A 37 -28.32 5.82 -14.93
CA ILE A 37 -27.28 6.82 -15.21
C ILE A 37 -26.21 6.81 -14.11
N CYS A 38 -26.60 6.81 -12.84
CA CYS A 38 -25.68 6.71 -11.71
C CYS A 38 -24.83 5.44 -11.77
N SER A 39 -25.46 4.31 -12.11
CA SER A 39 -24.75 3.04 -12.30
C SER A 39 -23.75 3.12 -13.44
N GLN A 40 -24.04 3.83 -14.54
CA GLN A 40 -23.08 4.07 -15.62
C GLN A 40 -21.90 4.95 -15.19
N ILE A 41 -22.14 5.97 -14.36
CA ILE A 41 -21.09 6.83 -13.80
C ILE A 41 -20.15 5.99 -12.91
N LEU A 42 -20.73 5.15 -12.05
CA LEU A 42 -20.00 4.21 -11.19
C LEU A 42 -19.64 2.87 -11.89
N LYS A 43 -19.57 2.81 -13.23
CA LYS A 43 -19.02 1.62 -13.90
C LYS A 43 -17.50 1.55 -13.82
N ARG A 44 -16.83 2.68 -13.76
CA ARG A 44 -15.36 2.73 -13.74
C ARG A 44 -14.84 2.75 -12.31
N PRO A 45 -13.74 2.03 -12.03
CA PRO A 45 -13.04 2.18 -10.77
C PRO A 45 -12.52 3.61 -10.60
N LYS A 46 -12.35 4.00 -9.34
CA LYS A 46 -11.85 5.31 -8.95
C LYS A 46 -11.12 5.21 -7.61
N LEU A 47 -9.98 5.87 -7.50
CA LEU A 47 -9.41 6.23 -6.21
C LEU A 47 -9.66 7.72 -5.95
N ALA A 48 -9.67 8.11 -4.69
CA ALA A 48 -9.68 9.49 -4.26
C ALA A 48 -8.76 9.59 -3.03
N SER A 49 -7.89 10.58 -3.01
CA SER A 49 -7.03 10.87 -1.87
C SER A 49 -7.15 12.34 -1.46
N ALA A 50 -6.87 12.59 -0.19
CA ALA A 50 -6.88 13.93 0.39
C ALA A 50 -5.91 13.98 1.56
N LEU A 51 -5.21 15.11 1.72
CA LEU A 51 -4.33 15.39 2.84
C LEU A 51 -4.77 16.68 3.54
N SER A 52 -4.72 16.67 4.87
CA SER A 52 -4.93 17.84 5.72
C SER A 52 -3.81 17.96 6.74
N LEU A 53 -3.32 19.20 6.91
CA LEU A 53 -2.38 19.60 7.96
C LEU A 53 -3.08 20.43 9.06
N ASN A 54 -4.42 20.42 9.09
CA ASN A 54 -5.16 21.19 10.08
C ASN A 54 -4.83 20.69 11.49
N PRO A 55 -4.50 21.58 12.45
CA PRO A 55 -4.15 21.17 13.81
C PRO A 55 -5.34 20.59 14.60
N SER A 56 -6.57 20.84 14.19
CA SER A 56 -7.77 20.27 14.80
C SER A 56 -8.10 18.92 14.15
N LEU A 57 -8.17 17.85 14.94
CA LEU A 57 -8.51 16.51 14.43
C LEU A 57 -9.87 16.50 13.73
N HIS A 58 -10.88 17.17 14.30
CA HIS A 58 -12.22 17.18 13.71
C HIS A 58 -12.25 17.92 12.37
N ASP A 59 -11.55 19.04 12.27
CA ASP A 59 -11.49 19.82 11.03
C ASP A 59 -10.63 19.09 10.00
N ALA A 60 -9.51 18.48 10.39
CA ALA A 60 -8.69 17.65 9.51
C ALA A 60 -9.47 16.48 8.91
N VAL A 61 -10.22 15.74 9.74
CA VAL A 61 -11.09 14.65 9.27
C VAL A 61 -12.19 15.19 8.35
N LYS A 62 -12.79 16.33 8.69
CA LYS A 62 -13.82 16.94 7.87
C LYS A 62 -13.29 17.33 6.49
N GLU A 63 -12.15 18.02 6.43
CA GLU A 63 -11.49 18.46 5.20
C GLU A 63 -11.22 17.28 4.27
N VAL A 64 -10.57 16.22 4.77
CA VAL A 64 -10.25 15.07 3.90
C VAL A 64 -11.50 14.32 3.45
N ILE A 65 -12.54 14.22 4.30
CA ILE A 65 -13.79 13.52 3.95
C ILE A 65 -14.55 14.31 2.89
N GLU A 66 -14.67 15.63 3.06
CA GLU A 66 -15.34 16.50 2.09
C GLU A 66 -14.63 16.45 0.73
N GLN A 67 -13.29 16.38 0.71
CA GLN A 67 -12.51 16.27 -0.51
C GLN A 67 -12.65 14.91 -1.19
N VAL A 68 -12.43 13.78 -0.49
CA VAL A 68 -12.54 12.45 -1.14
C VAL A 68 -13.96 12.09 -1.57
N LEU A 69 -14.97 12.74 -0.98
CA LEU A 69 -16.38 12.57 -1.33
C LEU A 69 -16.95 13.74 -2.16
N SER A 70 -16.10 14.65 -2.64
CA SER A 70 -16.51 15.83 -3.43
C SER A 70 -17.13 15.47 -4.78
N GLU A 71 -16.77 14.31 -5.31
CA GLU A 71 -17.29 13.74 -6.56
C GLU A 71 -17.95 12.38 -6.33
N PRO A 72 -18.73 11.86 -7.30
CA PRO A 72 -19.36 10.55 -7.18
C PRO A 72 -18.34 9.43 -6.95
N ILE A 73 -18.43 8.79 -5.79
CA ILE A 73 -17.69 7.58 -5.43
C ILE A 73 -18.54 6.74 -4.48
N ARG A 74 -18.43 5.41 -4.57
CA ARG A 74 -19.02 4.48 -3.60
C ARG A 74 -17.89 3.70 -2.92
N PRO A 75 -17.39 4.13 -1.75
CA PRO A 75 -16.23 3.52 -1.12
C PRO A 75 -16.37 1.99 -0.97
N HIS A 76 -15.36 1.25 -1.40
CA HIS A 76 -15.18 -0.19 -1.13
C HIS A 76 -14.13 -0.44 -0.05
N PHE A 77 -13.20 0.49 0.15
CA PHE A 77 -12.24 0.49 1.27
C PHE A 77 -11.77 1.91 1.58
N ALA A 78 -11.14 2.10 2.73
CA ALA A 78 -10.35 3.29 3.02
C ALA A 78 -9.09 2.97 3.85
N ILE A 79 -8.04 3.75 3.62
CA ILE A 79 -6.79 3.74 4.39
C ILE A 79 -6.53 5.17 4.86
N ALA A 80 -6.29 5.36 6.15
CA ALA A 80 -5.98 6.66 6.74
C ALA A 80 -4.66 6.60 7.50
N CYS A 81 -3.75 7.52 7.20
CA CYS A 81 -2.47 7.64 7.91
C CYS A 81 -2.47 8.96 8.67
N ILE A 82 -2.17 8.90 9.96
CA ILE A 82 -2.24 10.05 10.86
C ILE A 82 -0.93 10.27 11.61
N SER A 83 -0.75 11.50 12.09
CA SER A 83 0.34 11.79 13.01
C SER A 83 0.12 11.23 14.41
N LYS A 84 1.23 11.02 15.12
CA LYS A 84 1.25 10.58 16.52
C LYS A 84 0.45 11.51 17.46
N GLU A 85 0.27 12.77 17.05
CA GLU A 85 -0.47 13.79 17.79
C GLU A 85 -2.00 13.58 17.72
N PHE A 86 -2.48 12.87 16.70
CA PHE A 86 -3.89 12.52 16.56
C PHE A 86 -4.21 11.19 17.24
N ASN A 87 -5.30 11.20 18.02
CA ASN A 87 -5.73 10.00 18.72
C ASN A 87 -6.31 8.97 17.72
N LEU A 88 -5.57 7.87 17.54
CA LEU A 88 -5.91 6.80 16.61
C LEU A 88 -7.37 6.29 16.72
N LYS A 89 -7.86 6.08 17.94
CA LYS A 89 -9.23 5.56 18.17
C LYS A 89 -10.30 6.59 17.79
N VAL A 90 -10.09 7.85 18.19
CA VAL A 90 -11.03 8.93 17.89
C VAL A 90 -11.07 9.18 16.39
N THR A 91 -9.92 9.28 15.73
CA THR A 91 -9.82 9.46 14.28
C THR A 91 -10.53 8.33 13.52
N HIS A 92 -10.24 7.07 13.89
CA HIS A 92 -10.87 5.91 13.26
C HIS A 92 -12.41 5.95 13.41
N GLY A 93 -12.91 6.32 14.59
CA GLY A 93 -14.34 6.47 14.86
C GLY A 93 -15.01 7.55 13.99
N LEU A 94 -14.36 8.71 13.83
CA LEU A 94 -14.87 9.79 12.99
C LEU A 94 -14.94 9.40 11.51
N ILE A 95 -13.92 8.69 11.00
CA ILE A 95 -13.91 8.21 9.61
C ILE A 95 -15.03 7.18 9.39
N ILE A 96 -15.23 6.25 10.34
CA ILE A 96 -16.33 5.27 10.28
C ILE A 96 -17.70 5.96 10.26
N GLU A 97 -17.89 7.00 11.08
CA GLU A 97 -19.15 7.75 11.12
C GLU A 97 -19.50 8.34 9.74
N LYS A 98 -18.49 8.82 9.01
CA LYS A 98 -18.68 9.48 7.70
C LYS A 98 -18.75 8.51 6.52
N LEU A 99 -17.90 7.50 6.47
CA LEU A 99 -17.87 6.55 5.35
C LEU A 99 -18.91 5.44 5.51
N GLY A 100 -19.18 5.02 6.73
CA GLY A 100 -20.12 3.96 7.07
C GLY A 100 -19.45 2.71 7.64
N SER A 101 -20.17 1.99 8.49
CA SER A 101 -19.64 0.89 9.30
C SER A 101 -19.37 -0.42 8.57
N ARG A 102 -19.77 -0.55 7.29
CA ARG A 102 -19.60 -1.77 6.48
C ARG A 102 -18.36 -1.76 5.60
N ILE A 103 -17.68 -0.61 5.50
CA ILE A 103 -16.50 -0.47 4.66
C ILE A 103 -15.28 -0.95 5.46
N PRO A 104 -14.43 -1.83 4.90
CA PRO A 104 -13.11 -2.11 5.44
C PRO A 104 -12.29 -0.82 5.53
N ILE A 105 -11.90 -0.45 6.74
CA ILE A 105 -11.13 0.76 7.03
C ILE A 105 -9.91 0.37 7.84
N ILE A 106 -8.72 0.83 7.44
CA ILE A 106 -7.50 0.77 8.23
C ILE A 106 -7.09 2.20 8.55
N THR A 107 -6.80 2.48 9.81
CA THR A 107 -6.19 3.73 10.25
C THR A 107 -4.89 3.39 10.95
N ASN A 108 -3.79 4.03 10.55
CA ASN A 108 -2.47 3.83 11.16
C ASN A 108 -1.82 5.15 11.53
N VAL A 109 -0.97 5.11 12.55
CA VAL A 109 -0.03 6.19 12.87
C VAL A 109 1.21 5.99 12.01
N SER A 110 1.70 7.05 11.38
CA SER A 110 2.92 7.04 10.60
C SER A 110 4.00 7.97 11.18
N SER A 111 5.21 7.95 10.63
CA SER A 111 6.27 8.93 10.95
C SER A 111 6.26 10.13 10.00
N GLY A 112 5.25 10.20 9.14
CA GLY A 112 5.01 11.27 8.19
C GLY A 112 4.01 10.82 7.13
N ILE A 113 3.59 11.76 6.29
CA ILE A 113 2.56 11.54 5.27
C ILE A 113 2.96 12.14 3.93
N ILE A 114 2.40 11.54 2.87
CA ILE A 114 2.55 11.95 1.48
C ILE A 114 1.15 12.07 0.88
N GLY A 115 0.86 13.15 0.19
CA GLY A 115 -0.44 13.32 -0.48
C GLY A 115 -0.61 14.70 -1.08
N VAL A 116 -1.79 14.94 -1.65
CA VAL A 116 -2.15 16.26 -2.21
C VAL A 116 -3.01 17.01 -1.20
N ASP A 117 -2.54 18.19 -0.78
CA ASP A 117 -3.28 19.09 0.10
C ASP A 117 -4.57 19.55 -0.59
N GLY A 118 -5.71 19.37 0.07
CA GLY A 118 -7.02 19.71 -0.47
C GLY A 118 -7.30 21.18 -0.71
N ILE A 119 -6.56 22.06 -0.03
CA ILE A 119 -6.74 23.51 -0.11
C ILE A 119 -5.78 24.09 -1.14
N ALA A 120 -4.50 23.72 -1.05
CA ALA A 120 -3.47 24.23 -1.95
C ALA A 120 -3.46 23.51 -3.31
N ASN A 121 -4.01 22.29 -3.38
CA ASN A 121 -3.85 21.37 -4.52
C ASN A 121 -2.37 21.16 -4.87
N GLU A 122 -1.52 21.17 -3.85
CA GLU A 122 -0.08 20.96 -3.94
C GLU A 122 0.28 19.62 -3.32
N LEU A 123 1.26 18.96 -3.92
CA LEU A 123 1.87 17.76 -3.36
C LEU A 123 2.59 18.13 -2.07
N VAL A 124 2.40 17.33 -1.03
CA VAL A 124 3.01 17.53 0.29
C VAL A 124 3.67 16.22 0.71
N GLU A 125 4.96 16.31 1.03
CA GLU A 125 5.70 15.31 1.78
C GLU A 125 6.08 15.90 3.13
N LYS A 126 5.48 15.39 4.22
CA LYS A 126 5.75 15.89 5.57
C LYS A 126 6.23 14.74 6.44
N LYS A 127 7.54 14.71 6.70
CA LYS A 127 8.18 13.89 7.75
C LYS A 127 8.00 14.57 9.10
N TRP A 128 7.83 13.76 10.15
CA TRP A 128 7.70 14.28 11.52
C TRP A 128 8.94 13.99 12.34
N GLU A 129 9.56 15.03 12.89
CA GLU A 129 10.77 14.87 13.68
C GLU A 129 10.46 14.10 14.98
N THR A 130 11.27 13.08 15.25
CA THR A 130 11.22 12.38 16.53
C THR A 130 11.97 13.24 17.54
N THR A 131 11.25 14.11 18.26
CA THR A 131 11.78 14.91 19.37
C THR A 131 12.26 14.02 20.51
N ALA A 132 13.54 13.64 20.47
CA ALA A 132 14.26 13.00 21.57
C ALA A 132 15.64 13.64 21.81
N GLY A 133 15.74 14.96 21.62
CA GLY A 133 16.91 15.77 21.98
C GLY A 133 16.63 16.59 23.25
N PRO A 134 17.57 16.70 24.21
CA PRO A 134 17.32 17.35 25.50
C PRO A 134 17.27 18.89 25.44
N ASN A 135 17.44 19.51 24.27
CA ASN A 135 17.66 20.96 24.14
C ASN A 135 16.97 21.59 22.93
N ILE A 136 15.64 21.52 22.82
CA ILE A 136 14.91 22.41 21.90
C ILE A 136 13.72 23.02 22.66
N GLN A 137 13.62 24.35 22.63
CA GLN A 137 12.47 25.08 23.12
C GLN A 137 11.21 24.54 22.44
N GLU A 138 10.15 24.26 23.20
CA GLU A 138 8.84 23.87 22.69
C GLU A 138 8.40 24.85 21.58
N SER A 139 8.64 24.50 20.32
CA SER A 139 8.02 25.18 19.21
C SER A 139 6.58 24.66 19.16
N ASP A 140 5.63 25.58 19.28
CA ASP A 140 4.19 25.34 19.42
C ASP A 140 3.52 24.75 18.16
N THR A 141 4.30 24.22 17.21
CA THR A 141 3.80 23.62 15.96
C THR A 141 3.87 22.10 16.07
N ALA A 142 3.00 21.53 16.91
CA ALA A 142 2.77 20.09 16.92
C ALA A 142 2.53 19.61 15.48
N GLU A 143 3.39 18.72 14.99
CA GLU A 143 3.31 18.29 13.60
C GLU A 143 2.11 17.36 13.42
N ARG A 144 1.03 17.95 12.90
CA ARG A 144 -0.27 17.31 12.73
C ARG A 144 -0.54 17.13 11.26
N GLY A 145 -1.06 15.96 10.93
CA GLY A 145 -1.38 15.64 9.57
C GLY A 145 -2.21 14.37 9.48
N LEU A 146 -3.04 14.33 8.46
CA LEU A 146 -3.87 13.19 8.12
C LEU A 146 -3.93 13.09 6.59
N VAL A 147 -3.66 11.90 6.06
CA VAL A 147 -3.97 11.56 4.67
C VAL A 147 -4.99 10.43 4.65
N LEU A 148 -5.98 10.54 3.76
CA LEU A 148 -7.04 9.57 3.56
C LEU A 148 -7.05 9.13 2.10
N LEU A 149 -6.98 7.82 1.86
CA LEU A 149 -7.22 7.19 0.57
C LEU A 149 -8.54 6.42 0.63
N VAL A 150 -9.40 6.64 -0.36
CA VAL A 150 -10.67 5.93 -0.56
C VAL A 150 -10.69 5.32 -1.95
N GLY A 151 -11.07 4.05 -2.04
CA GLY A 151 -11.16 3.37 -3.34
C GLY A 151 -12.52 2.76 -3.62
N PHE A 152 -12.99 2.95 -4.85
CA PHE A 152 -14.12 2.25 -5.45
C PHE A 152 -13.60 1.36 -6.58
N LEU A 153 -13.56 0.06 -6.32
CA LEU A 153 -12.97 -0.94 -7.23
C LEU A 153 -14.02 -1.97 -7.63
N PRO A 154 -14.96 -1.65 -8.55
CA PRO A 154 -15.92 -2.61 -9.07
C PRO A 154 -15.19 -3.79 -9.75
N GLY A 155 -15.70 -5.00 -9.53
CA GLY A 155 -15.06 -6.24 -10.01
C GLY A 155 -14.04 -6.83 -9.05
N LEU A 156 -13.76 -6.18 -7.92
CA LEU A 156 -12.99 -6.73 -6.80
C LEU A 156 -13.85 -6.83 -5.53
N LYS A 157 -13.55 -7.83 -4.72
CA LYS A 157 -14.03 -8.01 -3.34
C LYS A 157 -12.89 -7.74 -2.40
N ILE A 158 -13.13 -6.92 -1.38
CA ILE A 158 -12.10 -6.42 -0.48
C ILE A 158 -12.42 -6.87 0.94
N GLY A 159 -11.46 -7.52 1.58
CA GLY A 159 -11.59 -8.05 2.94
C GLY A 159 -10.43 -7.62 3.82
N THR A 160 -10.68 -7.44 5.11
CA THR A 160 -9.66 -7.20 6.13
C THR A 160 -9.45 -8.47 6.94
N ILE A 161 -8.25 -9.02 6.87
CA ILE A 161 -7.89 -10.28 7.49
C ILE A 161 -6.78 -9.98 8.49
N PRO A 162 -7.03 -10.08 9.79
CA PRO A 162 -6.01 -9.94 10.82
C PRO A 162 -5.14 -11.18 11.05
N LEU A 163 -3.89 -10.93 11.41
CA LEU A 163 -3.01 -11.87 12.09
C LEU A 163 -3.14 -11.65 13.59
N PHE A 164 -3.41 -12.72 14.32
CA PHE A 164 -3.57 -12.68 15.77
C PHE A 164 -2.54 -13.57 16.47
N GLN A 165 -2.22 -13.16 17.68
CA GLN A 165 -1.54 -13.97 18.67
C GLN A 165 -2.48 -14.17 19.87
N PRO A 166 -2.87 -15.41 20.21
CA PRO A 166 -3.62 -15.68 21.43
C PRO A 166 -2.83 -15.24 22.65
N ILE A 167 -3.52 -14.69 23.64
CA ILE A 167 -2.86 -14.29 24.90
C ILE A 167 -2.32 -15.52 25.66
N GLN A 168 -2.95 -16.69 25.48
CA GLN A 168 -2.61 -17.92 26.19
C GLN A 168 -1.51 -18.76 25.50
N GLU A 169 -1.27 -18.55 24.21
CA GLU A 169 -0.26 -19.26 23.43
C GLU A 169 0.61 -18.27 22.65
N PRO A 170 1.90 -18.13 22.99
CA PRO A 170 2.74 -17.11 22.39
C PRO A 170 3.12 -17.39 20.92
N ASN A 171 2.66 -18.50 20.34
CA ASN A 171 2.95 -18.82 18.94
C ASN A 171 2.04 -18.02 18.00
N THR A 172 2.65 -17.13 17.22
CA THR A 172 1.99 -16.47 16.10
C THR A 172 1.44 -17.51 15.11
N MET A 173 0.15 -17.44 14.81
CA MET A 173 -0.48 -18.38 13.88
C MET A 173 -0.32 -17.96 12.42
N VAL A 174 0.92 -17.86 11.94
CA VAL A 174 1.23 -17.41 10.57
C VAL A 174 0.59 -18.33 9.52
N GLU A 175 0.61 -19.66 9.73
CA GLU A 175 -0.06 -20.60 8.83
C GLU A 175 -1.56 -20.33 8.72
N ASN A 176 -2.23 -20.10 9.86
CA ASN A 176 -3.66 -19.81 9.86
C ASN A 176 -3.97 -18.48 9.19
N PHE A 177 -3.09 -17.49 9.35
CA PHE A 177 -3.23 -16.21 8.67
C PHE A 177 -3.16 -16.34 7.15
N VAL A 178 -2.17 -17.05 6.63
CA VAL A 178 -2.07 -17.37 5.19
C VAL A 178 -3.31 -18.14 4.73
N MET A 179 -3.73 -19.16 5.48
CA MET A 179 -4.92 -19.94 5.14
C MET A 179 -6.19 -19.10 5.14
N ASN A 180 -6.36 -18.17 6.09
CA ASN A 180 -7.50 -17.28 6.14
C ASN A 180 -7.55 -16.36 4.91
N ILE A 181 -6.39 -15.85 4.45
CA ILE A 181 -6.27 -15.06 3.21
C ILE A 181 -6.72 -15.88 1.99
N LEU A 182 -6.21 -17.11 1.85
CA LEU A 182 -6.55 -17.98 0.73
C LEU A 182 -8.03 -18.43 0.79
N ASN A 183 -8.54 -18.76 1.97
CA ASN A 183 -9.95 -19.14 2.17
C ASN A 183 -10.90 -18.00 1.83
N TYR A 184 -10.60 -16.77 2.29
CA TYR A 184 -11.38 -15.59 1.92
C TYR A 184 -11.39 -15.41 0.40
N THR A 185 -10.22 -15.53 -0.25
CA THR A 185 -10.07 -15.37 -1.69
C THR A 185 -10.92 -16.41 -2.44
N ALA A 186 -10.81 -17.69 -2.08
CA ALA A 186 -11.60 -18.77 -2.66
C ALA A 186 -13.11 -18.64 -2.40
N ALA A 187 -13.51 -18.01 -1.29
CA ALA A 187 -14.92 -17.77 -0.99
C ALA A 187 -15.56 -16.72 -1.92
N VAL A 188 -14.78 -15.73 -2.37
CA VAL A 188 -15.29 -14.58 -3.13
C VAL A 188 -14.85 -14.54 -4.60
N SER A 189 -13.87 -15.38 -4.97
CA SER A 189 -13.23 -15.41 -6.28
C SER A 189 -13.22 -16.81 -6.88
N ASP A 190 -13.15 -16.88 -8.21
CA ASP A 190 -12.89 -18.14 -8.92
C ASP A 190 -11.38 -18.33 -9.19
N CYS A 191 -10.57 -17.35 -8.80
CA CYS A 191 -9.11 -17.44 -8.80
C CYS A 191 -8.61 -17.93 -7.44
N ALA A 192 -7.57 -18.77 -7.45
CA ALA A 192 -6.96 -19.27 -6.21
C ALA A 192 -6.15 -18.20 -5.46
N ALA A 193 -5.65 -17.18 -6.17
CA ALA A 193 -4.77 -16.15 -5.63
C ALA A 193 -5.47 -14.78 -5.52
N PRO A 194 -5.16 -13.99 -4.48
CA PRO A 194 -5.51 -12.58 -4.44
C PRO A 194 -4.83 -11.80 -5.58
N VAL A 195 -5.47 -10.71 -6.02
CA VAL A 195 -4.87 -9.76 -6.98
C VAL A 195 -3.78 -8.93 -6.30
N GLY A 196 -4.01 -8.55 -5.05
CA GLY A 196 -3.06 -7.77 -4.27
C GLY A 196 -3.41 -7.78 -2.79
N ILE A 197 -2.43 -7.43 -1.97
CA ILE A 197 -2.53 -7.33 -0.51
C ILE A 197 -1.81 -6.05 -0.06
N ILE A 198 -2.48 -5.23 0.73
CA ILE A 198 -1.86 -4.13 1.48
C ILE A 198 -1.82 -4.52 2.95
N MET A 199 -0.64 -4.51 3.57
CA MET A 199 -0.43 -4.99 4.93
C MET A 199 0.06 -3.91 5.89
N PHE A 200 -0.35 -4.02 7.15
CA PHE A 200 0.17 -3.21 8.25
C PHE A 200 0.56 -4.16 9.39
N GLY A 201 1.84 -4.23 9.71
CA GLY A 201 2.41 -4.97 10.82
C GLY A 201 2.43 -4.13 12.10
N ASP A 202 2.30 -4.78 13.24
CA ASP A 202 2.42 -4.13 14.54
C ASP A 202 3.89 -3.83 14.85
N LYS A 203 4.18 -2.66 15.40
CA LYS A 203 5.55 -2.21 15.72
C LYS A 203 6.34 -3.15 16.65
N THR A 204 5.66 -4.04 17.39
CA THR A 204 6.30 -5.02 18.29
C THR A 204 6.53 -6.39 17.62
N THR A 205 6.02 -6.58 16.41
CA THR A 205 6.09 -7.85 15.67
C THR A 205 7.20 -7.81 14.63
N ASP A 206 8.06 -8.84 14.60
CA ASP A 206 8.99 -9.01 13.48
C ASP A 206 8.24 -9.57 12.26
N MET A 207 7.95 -8.69 11.30
CA MET A 207 7.21 -9.05 10.08
C MET A 207 8.02 -9.86 9.07
N LYS A 208 9.36 -9.92 9.19
CA LYS A 208 10.23 -10.66 8.24
C LYS A 208 9.82 -12.12 8.06
N PRO A 209 9.70 -12.95 9.13
CA PRO A 209 9.26 -14.34 8.98
C PRO A 209 7.81 -14.47 8.48
N ILE A 210 6.94 -13.51 8.81
CA ILE A 210 5.53 -13.53 8.39
C ILE A 210 5.44 -13.32 6.88
N VAL A 211 6.06 -12.26 6.36
CA VAL A 211 6.05 -11.95 4.93
C VAL A 211 6.82 -13.00 4.13
N ALA A 212 7.90 -13.57 4.67
CA ALA A 212 8.60 -14.67 4.01
C ALA A 212 7.73 -15.94 3.89
N LYS A 213 6.94 -16.27 4.92
CA LYS A 213 5.98 -17.37 4.84
C LYS A 213 4.90 -17.10 3.78
N MET A 214 4.44 -15.85 3.68
CA MET A 214 3.52 -15.43 2.62
C MET A 214 4.15 -15.52 1.22
N ASP A 215 5.41 -15.09 1.04
CA ASP A 215 6.14 -15.20 -0.23
C ASP A 215 6.26 -16.65 -0.70
N CYS A 216 6.38 -17.60 0.24
CA CYS A 216 6.46 -19.04 -0.06
C CYS A 216 5.10 -19.66 -0.42
N ALA A 217 4.00 -19.18 0.17
CA ALA A 217 2.69 -19.82 0.11
C ALA A 217 1.70 -19.14 -0.84
N ILE A 218 1.90 -17.85 -1.13
CA ILE A 218 1.04 -17.05 -2.00
C ILE A 218 1.73 -16.91 -3.38
N PRO A 219 1.02 -17.14 -4.50
CA PRO A 219 1.60 -17.09 -5.84
C PRO A 219 2.32 -15.78 -6.16
N GLU A 220 3.39 -15.83 -6.98
CA GLU A 220 4.30 -14.70 -7.24
C GLU A 220 3.60 -13.48 -7.85
N GLU A 221 2.55 -13.70 -8.63
CA GLU A 221 1.73 -12.66 -9.24
C GLU A 221 0.96 -11.80 -8.24
N THR A 222 0.72 -12.29 -7.01
CA THR A 222 0.08 -11.49 -5.97
C THR A 222 1.06 -10.45 -5.42
N ILE A 223 0.75 -9.18 -5.63
CA ILE A 223 1.54 -8.08 -5.05
C ILE A 223 1.22 -7.95 -3.57
N ILE A 224 2.25 -7.83 -2.73
CA ILE A 224 2.13 -7.57 -1.30
C ILE A 224 2.96 -6.33 -0.99
N VAL A 225 2.31 -5.27 -0.51
CA VAL A 225 2.97 -4.04 -0.08
C VAL A 225 2.48 -3.64 1.30
N GLY A 226 3.17 -2.74 1.99
CA GLY A 226 2.73 -2.35 3.32
C GLY A 226 3.76 -1.66 4.19
N ASP A 227 3.35 -1.43 5.43
CA ASP A 227 4.18 -0.98 6.54
C ASP A 227 4.41 -2.14 7.50
N ALA A 228 5.66 -2.52 7.73
CA ALA A 228 6.03 -3.60 8.64
C ALA A 228 5.94 -3.22 10.12
N SER A 229 5.86 -1.93 10.46
CA SER A 229 5.97 -1.43 11.82
C SER A 229 5.09 -0.19 12.03
N ALA A 230 3.78 -0.43 12.20
CA ALA A 230 2.76 0.58 12.43
C ALA A 230 2.06 0.41 13.79
N ASP A 231 1.52 1.51 14.32
CA ASP A 231 0.40 1.46 15.27
C ASP A 231 -0.90 1.59 14.48
N PHE A 232 -1.76 0.57 14.48
CA PHE A 232 -2.95 0.56 13.63
C PHE A 232 -4.22 0.09 14.36
N ILE A 233 -5.35 0.57 13.85
CA ILE A 233 -6.69 0.03 14.14
C ILE A 233 -7.36 -0.21 12.81
N PHE A 234 -8.16 -1.26 12.75
CA PHE A 234 -8.90 -1.59 11.56
C PHE A 234 -10.30 -2.05 11.90
N ARG A 235 -11.12 -2.08 10.87
CA ARG A 235 -12.48 -2.61 10.91
C ARG A 235 -12.67 -3.65 9.81
N THR A 236 -13.36 -4.72 10.16
CA THR A 236 -13.92 -5.67 9.20
C THR A 236 -15.25 -5.18 8.68
N GLY A 237 -15.51 -5.43 7.39
CA GLY A 237 -16.82 -5.17 6.78
C GLY A 237 -17.95 -6.03 7.37
N ASP A 238 -17.60 -7.06 8.15
CA ASP A 238 -18.50 -7.88 8.95
C ASP A 238 -18.18 -7.77 10.46
N ASN A 239 -19.18 -7.97 11.33
CA ASN A 239 -19.02 -7.86 12.79
C ASN A 239 -18.35 -9.11 13.42
N SER A 240 -17.67 -9.94 12.63
CA SER A 240 -17.15 -11.26 13.03
C SER A 240 -16.07 -11.18 14.12
N LEU A 241 -15.33 -10.07 14.20
CA LEU A 241 -14.17 -9.92 15.09
C LEU A 241 -14.48 -9.45 16.51
N ASN A 242 -15.73 -9.07 16.81
CA ASN A 242 -16.07 -8.52 18.12
C ASN A 242 -15.83 -9.52 19.27
N GLN A 243 -15.83 -10.82 18.98
CA GLN A 243 -15.56 -11.88 19.97
C GLN A 243 -14.05 -12.07 20.26
N LEU A 244 -13.17 -11.69 19.32
CA LEU A 244 -11.72 -11.93 19.42
C LEU A 244 -10.97 -10.79 20.12
N LEU A 245 -11.57 -9.60 20.23
CA LEU A 245 -10.98 -8.40 20.84
C LEU A 245 -10.55 -8.58 22.31
N HIS A 246 -11.10 -9.56 23.03
CA HIS A 246 -10.80 -9.79 24.45
C HIS A 246 -9.79 -10.91 24.72
N SER A 247 -9.38 -11.66 23.70
CA SER A 247 -8.55 -12.88 23.86
C SER A 247 -7.27 -12.92 23.02
N CYS A 248 -7.07 -11.95 22.12
CA CYS A 248 -5.97 -11.92 21.18
C CYS A 248 -5.33 -10.53 21.04
N CYS A 249 -4.02 -10.51 20.82
CA CYS A 249 -3.29 -9.34 20.33
C CYS A 249 -3.22 -9.40 18.80
N PHE A 250 -3.40 -8.26 18.14
CA PHE A 250 -3.22 -8.16 16.68
C PHE A 250 -1.77 -7.88 16.36
N GLN A 251 -1.18 -8.71 15.50
CA GLN A 251 0.22 -8.57 15.09
C GLN A 251 0.36 -8.00 13.68
N ALA A 252 -0.67 -8.16 12.84
CA ALA A 252 -0.75 -7.53 11.55
C ALA A 252 -2.20 -7.51 11.05
N VAL A 253 -2.48 -6.74 10.01
CA VAL A 253 -3.71 -6.82 9.22
C VAL A 253 -3.39 -6.77 7.73
N ALA A 254 -4.06 -7.61 6.95
CA ALA A 254 -4.02 -7.63 5.50
C ALA A 254 -5.35 -7.11 4.93
N LEU A 255 -5.28 -6.09 4.09
CA LEU A 255 -6.36 -5.68 3.19
C LEU A 255 -6.19 -6.47 1.89
N VAL A 256 -7.07 -7.46 1.68
CA VAL A 256 -6.98 -8.44 0.60
C VAL A 256 -7.93 -8.06 -0.53
N PHE A 257 -7.38 -7.96 -1.75
CA PHE A 257 -8.11 -7.66 -2.96
C PHE A 257 -8.25 -8.93 -3.82
N ALA A 258 -9.46 -9.47 -3.92
CA ALA A 258 -9.75 -10.67 -4.68
C ALA A 258 -10.70 -10.35 -5.86
N ARG A 259 -10.60 -11.08 -6.97
CA ARG A 259 -11.52 -10.88 -8.11
C ARG A 259 -12.93 -11.30 -7.71
N ASP A 260 -13.91 -10.46 -7.99
CA ASP A 260 -15.32 -10.80 -7.72
C ASP A 260 -15.79 -11.88 -8.69
N ARG A 261 -16.18 -13.05 -8.19
CA ARG A 261 -16.76 -14.11 -9.06
C ARG A 261 -18.05 -13.69 -9.75
N TYR A 262 -18.76 -12.71 -9.18
CA TYR A 262 -19.97 -12.14 -9.78
C TYR A 262 -19.68 -10.84 -10.52
N LYS A 263 -18.43 -10.62 -10.93
CA LYS A 263 -18.03 -9.50 -11.77
C LYS A 263 -18.92 -9.46 -13.02
N PRO A 264 -19.62 -8.34 -13.30
CA PRO A 264 -20.46 -8.22 -14.49
C PRO A 264 -19.66 -8.40 -15.79
N GLU A 265 -20.28 -9.06 -16.78
CA GLU A 265 -19.74 -9.13 -18.14
C GLU A 265 -19.55 -7.72 -18.71
N GLY A 266 -18.46 -7.52 -19.45
CA GLY A 266 -18.08 -6.22 -19.99
C GLY A 266 -17.52 -5.23 -18.96
N LEU A 267 -17.16 -5.67 -17.75
CA LEU A 267 -16.32 -4.87 -16.85
C LEU A 267 -14.83 -5.15 -17.12
N GLY A 268 -14.03 -4.09 -17.19
CA GLY A 268 -12.59 -4.20 -17.37
C GLY A 268 -11.88 -4.83 -16.17
N GLU A 269 -10.56 -4.89 -16.23
CA GLU A 269 -9.70 -5.47 -15.19
C GLU A 269 -8.97 -4.38 -14.44
N ILE A 270 -8.88 -4.54 -13.12
CA ILE A 270 -8.04 -3.70 -12.27
C ILE A 270 -6.74 -4.45 -12.06
N GLN A 271 -5.62 -3.77 -12.31
CA GLN A 271 -4.27 -4.32 -12.19
C GLN A 271 -3.49 -3.55 -11.13
N PHE A 272 -2.67 -4.29 -10.39
CA PHE A 272 -1.77 -3.76 -9.39
C PHE A 272 -0.37 -3.83 -9.99
N HIS A 273 0.42 -2.78 -9.79
CA HIS A 273 1.81 -2.71 -10.21
C HIS A 273 2.64 -2.22 -9.03
N VAL A 274 3.86 -2.72 -8.92
CA VAL A 274 4.77 -2.36 -7.84
C VAL A 274 6.15 -2.04 -8.41
N THR A 275 6.83 -1.05 -7.84
CA THR A 275 8.25 -0.82 -8.07
C THR A 275 8.90 -0.30 -6.78
N LYS A 276 10.23 -0.28 -6.74
CA LYS A 276 11.02 0.00 -5.54
C LYS A 276 12.19 0.93 -5.84
N SER A 277 12.37 1.99 -5.05
CA SER A 277 13.67 2.67 -4.95
C SER A 277 14.40 2.17 -3.71
N THR A 278 15.64 1.68 -3.84
CA THR A 278 16.49 1.25 -2.72
C THR A 278 17.66 2.21 -2.54
N GLY A 279 18.06 2.47 -1.30
CA GLY A 279 19.23 3.32 -1.02
C GLY A 279 20.29 2.64 -0.17
N VAL A 280 20.36 1.30 -0.17
CA VAL A 280 21.43 0.59 0.54
C VAL A 280 22.41 -0.04 -0.43
N LEU A 281 23.70 0.11 -0.12
CA LEU A 281 24.79 -0.46 -0.89
C LEU A 281 25.50 -1.55 -0.07
N PRO A 282 25.68 -2.77 -0.60
CA PRO A 282 26.47 -3.79 0.06
C PRO A 282 27.96 -3.42 0.07
N PHE A 283 28.67 -3.72 1.17
CA PHE A 283 30.12 -3.54 1.25
C PHE A 283 30.80 -4.57 2.15
N GLY A 284 32.11 -4.74 1.93
CA GLY A 284 32.94 -5.67 2.69
C GLY A 284 32.83 -7.13 2.22
N PRO A 285 33.51 -8.07 2.92
CA PRO A 285 33.42 -9.49 2.63
C PRO A 285 32.12 -10.10 3.19
N ASN A 286 31.68 -11.22 2.61
CA ASN A 286 30.66 -12.07 3.23
C ASN A 286 31.23 -12.72 4.50
N LEU A 287 30.48 -12.66 5.60
CA LEU A 287 30.87 -13.16 6.90
C LEU A 287 29.84 -14.16 7.43
N GLU A 288 30.25 -14.98 8.40
CA GLU A 288 29.38 -15.95 9.08
C GLU A 288 29.25 -15.59 10.56
N ALA A 289 28.03 -15.72 11.10
CA ALA A 289 27.79 -15.47 12.51
C ALA A 289 28.39 -16.59 13.38
N VAL A 290 29.32 -16.24 14.29
CA VAL A 290 29.97 -17.18 15.22
C VAL A 290 29.22 -17.31 16.55
N GLY A 291 28.53 -16.25 17.00
CA GLY A 291 27.74 -16.24 18.23
C GLY A 291 26.73 -15.08 18.27
N VAL A 292 25.62 -15.24 19.00
CA VAL A 292 24.52 -14.26 19.07
C VAL A 292 24.13 -13.99 20.52
N PHE A 293 24.13 -12.72 20.92
CA PHE A 293 23.78 -12.24 22.27
C PHE A 293 22.70 -11.15 22.18
N ARG A 294 21.95 -10.90 23.27
CA ARG A 294 20.89 -9.89 23.35
C ARG A 294 21.37 -8.68 24.14
N GLU A 295 21.28 -7.48 23.57
CA GLU A 295 21.63 -6.19 24.20
C GLU A 295 20.73 -5.06 23.64
N GLU A 296 20.73 -3.87 24.27
CA GLU A 296 19.95 -2.67 23.89
C GLU A 296 20.84 -1.45 23.50
N ASP A 297 20.40 -0.74 22.45
CA ASP A 297 20.63 0.68 22.01
C ASP A 297 21.92 1.26 21.36
N MET A 298 21.62 2.20 20.41
CA MET A 298 22.34 3.32 19.71
C MET A 298 22.90 3.22 18.26
N PHE A 299 22.90 4.39 17.58
CA PHE A 299 22.74 4.62 16.14
C PHE A 299 23.99 4.41 15.25
N ALA A 300 23.80 3.66 14.17
CA ALA A 300 24.50 3.81 12.90
C ALA A 300 23.53 3.53 11.74
N ASP A 301 23.71 4.18 10.59
CA ASP A 301 23.01 3.86 9.33
C ASP A 301 23.67 2.66 8.64
N LEU A 302 23.86 1.61 9.45
CA LEU A 302 24.53 0.38 9.08
C LEU A 302 23.57 -0.78 9.32
N PHE A 303 23.49 -1.67 8.35
CA PHE A 303 22.66 -2.86 8.37
C PHE A 303 23.51 -4.08 8.07
N ILE A 304 23.05 -5.24 8.53
CA ILE A 304 23.48 -6.52 7.98
C ILE A 304 22.33 -7.12 7.17
N GLY A 305 22.62 -7.62 5.97
CA GLY A 305 21.72 -8.43 5.17
C GLY A 305 22.07 -9.89 5.37
N VAL A 306 21.20 -10.63 6.06
CA VAL A 306 21.36 -12.05 6.36
C VAL A 306 20.60 -12.87 5.33
N THR A 307 21.28 -13.78 4.65
CA THR A 307 20.65 -14.69 3.70
C THR A 307 20.19 -15.95 4.42
N LYS A 308 18.91 -16.29 4.29
CA LYS A 308 18.33 -17.51 4.86
C LYS A 308 17.78 -18.42 3.79
N GLU A 309 18.04 -19.70 3.94
CA GLU A 309 17.42 -20.74 3.11
C GLU A 309 15.93 -20.84 3.44
N THR A 310 15.10 -20.85 2.41
CA THR A 310 13.66 -21.00 2.47
C THR A 310 13.20 -22.12 1.55
N GLN A 311 11.97 -22.60 1.74
CA GLN A 311 11.33 -23.57 0.84
C GLN A 311 10.11 -22.91 0.24
N ARG A 312 10.06 -22.82 -1.08
CA ARG A 312 8.91 -22.30 -1.82
C ARG A 312 8.06 -23.47 -2.31
N THR A 313 6.75 -23.34 -2.25
CA THR A 313 5.85 -24.27 -2.94
C THR A 313 5.66 -23.81 -4.38
N SER A 314 6.04 -24.65 -5.35
CA SER A 314 5.71 -24.42 -6.76
C SER A 314 4.22 -24.66 -7.02
N ASP A 315 3.73 -24.23 -8.18
CA ASP A 315 2.35 -24.49 -8.66
C ASP A 315 2.01 -25.99 -8.72
N SER A 316 3.02 -26.85 -8.84
CA SER A 316 2.89 -28.32 -8.81
C SER A 316 2.90 -28.91 -7.38
N GLY A 317 2.99 -28.09 -6.34
CA GLY A 317 3.09 -28.50 -4.95
C GLY A 317 4.48 -29.03 -4.54
N ILE A 318 5.50 -28.88 -5.39
CA ILE A 318 6.87 -29.30 -5.10
C ILE A 318 7.58 -28.21 -4.31
N LEU A 319 8.28 -28.61 -3.25
CA LEU A 319 9.12 -27.69 -2.48
C LEU A 319 10.42 -27.42 -3.24
N THR A 320 10.61 -26.19 -3.69
CA THR A 320 11.85 -25.72 -4.30
C THR A 320 12.71 -24.97 -3.28
N PRO A 321 14.04 -25.16 -3.27
CA PRO A 321 14.93 -24.34 -2.47
C PRO A 321 14.82 -22.87 -2.90
N GLY A 322 14.68 -21.97 -1.94
CA GLY A 322 14.68 -20.54 -2.13
C GLY A 322 15.63 -19.87 -1.15
N LYS A 323 15.95 -18.61 -1.40
CA LYS A 323 16.70 -17.78 -0.45
C LYS A 323 15.93 -16.50 -0.16
N SER A 324 15.98 -16.06 1.08
CA SER A 324 15.38 -14.80 1.54
C SER A 324 16.44 -13.93 2.20
N LEU A 325 16.42 -12.63 1.90
CA LEU A 325 17.33 -11.64 2.47
C LEU A 325 16.59 -10.87 3.57
N TYR A 326 17.15 -10.88 4.78
CA TYR A 326 16.61 -10.14 5.93
C TYR A 326 17.61 -9.09 6.40
N PHE A 327 17.14 -7.85 6.49
CA PHE A 327 17.95 -6.74 7.01
C PHE A 327 17.78 -6.58 8.52
N TYR A 328 18.90 -6.35 9.22
CA TYR A 328 18.92 -6.03 10.65
C TYR A 328 19.77 -4.77 10.84
N LYS A 329 19.23 -3.77 11.53
CA LYS A 329 19.95 -2.53 11.85
C LYS A 329 21.03 -2.83 12.87
N VAL A 330 22.25 -2.37 12.66
CA VAL A 330 23.32 -2.46 13.65
C VAL A 330 23.08 -1.37 14.70
N ILE A 331 22.99 -1.78 15.97
CA ILE A 331 22.66 -0.90 17.11
C ILE A 331 23.77 -0.80 18.14
N GLY A 332 24.90 -1.46 17.93
CA GLY A 332 25.99 -1.42 18.91
C GLY A 332 27.22 -2.14 18.42
N ARG A 333 28.35 -1.81 19.05
CA ARG A 333 29.63 -2.48 18.84
C ARG A 333 30.29 -2.80 20.18
N GLY A 334 30.72 -4.03 20.34
CA GLY A 334 31.70 -4.45 21.33
C GLY A 334 33.11 -4.51 20.70
N GLU A 335 34.10 -4.91 21.49
CA GLU A 335 35.48 -5.06 21.00
C GLU A 335 35.64 -6.17 19.95
N TYR A 336 34.82 -7.23 20.06
CA TYR A 336 34.91 -8.43 19.21
C TYR A 336 33.55 -8.88 18.65
N TYR A 337 32.50 -8.09 18.85
CA TYR A 337 31.14 -8.39 18.40
C TYR A 337 30.40 -7.10 18.08
N PHE A 338 29.26 -7.21 17.43
CA PHE A 338 28.33 -6.10 17.24
C PHE A 338 26.92 -6.57 17.53
N THR A 339 26.07 -5.63 17.90
CA THR A 339 24.67 -5.88 18.30
C THR A 339 23.77 -5.39 17.18
N VAL A 340 22.72 -6.16 16.88
CA VAL A 340 21.74 -5.81 15.83
C VAL A 340 20.33 -5.81 16.38
N ASN A 341 19.49 -4.96 15.82
CA ASN A 341 18.06 -4.89 16.13
C ASN A 341 17.31 -5.98 15.35
N GLY A 342 16.72 -6.91 16.09
CA GLY A 342 15.87 -7.97 15.58
C GLY A 342 16.24 -9.34 16.16
N ILE A 343 15.54 -10.37 15.71
CA ILE A 343 15.70 -11.74 16.20
C ILE A 343 15.83 -12.74 15.05
N GLY A 344 16.31 -13.94 15.36
CA GLY A 344 16.26 -15.07 14.44
C GLY A 344 17.52 -15.32 13.62
N ILE A 345 18.59 -14.55 13.81
CA ILE A 345 19.92 -14.90 13.30
C ILE A 345 20.44 -16.12 14.08
N LYS A 346 21.03 -17.07 13.37
CA LYS A 346 21.61 -18.30 13.95
C LYS A 346 23.10 -18.39 13.62
N PRO A 347 23.89 -19.09 14.46
CA PRO A 347 25.25 -19.43 14.09
C PRO A 347 25.32 -20.16 12.75
N GLY A 348 26.24 -19.75 11.88
CA GLY A 348 26.38 -20.24 10.51
C GLY A 348 25.54 -19.51 9.46
N ASP A 349 24.64 -18.60 9.84
CA ASP A 349 23.97 -17.73 8.87
C ASP A 349 25.02 -16.81 8.19
N SER A 350 25.01 -16.78 6.86
CA SER A 350 25.85 -15.86 6.07
C SER A 350 25.23 -14.48 6.00
N PHE A 351 26.05 -13.45 6.17
CA PHE A 351 25.62 -12.06 6.09
C PHE A 351 26.65 -11.16 5.41
N LEU A 352 26.15 -10.01 4.93
CA LEU A 352 26.94 -8.93 4.34
C LEU A 352 26.54 -7.60 4.99
N PHE A 353 27.46 -6.65 5.07
CA PHE A 353 27.15 -5.30 5.56
C PHE A 353 26.56 -4.44 4.45
N TYR A 354 25.64 -3.57 4.85
CA TYR A 354 24.98 -2.61 3.98
C TYR A 354 24.96 -1.26 4.67
N GLN A 355 25.29 -0.21 3.94
CA GLN A 355 25.19 1.17 4.41
C GLN A 355 24.18 1.92 3.56
N SER A 356 23.52 2.91 4.15
CA SER A 356 22.79 3.90 3.38
C SER A 356 23.73 4.64 2.44
N ASP A 357 23.32 4.80 1.18
CA ASP A 357 24.10 5.47 0.15
C ASP A 357 23.18 6.36 -0.70
N SER A 358 23.50 7.66 -0.73
CA SER A 358 22.67 8.67 -1.40
C SER A 358 22.65 8.51 -2.91
N ASP A 359 23.80 8.21 -3.52
CA ASP A 359 23.91 8.05 -4.97
C ASP A 359 23.12 6.82 -5.42
N THR A 360 23.18 5.73 -4.65
CA THR A 360 22.35 4.53 -4.85
C THR A 360 20.87 4.87 -4.71
N ALA A 361 20.48 5.62 -3.68
CA ALA A 361 19.10 6.03 -3.44
C ALA A 361 18.52 6.85 -4.60
N SER A 362 19.29 7.83 -5.09
CA SER A 362 18.94 8.70 -6.21
C SER A 362 18.85 7.90 -7.52
N SER A 363 19.88 7.12 -7.85
CA SER A 363 19.90 6.27 -9.05
C SER A 363 18.77 5.25 -9.06
N SER A 364 18.45 4.64 -7.91
CA SER A 364 17.33 3.72 -7.79
C SER A 364 15.97 4.42 -7.91
N CYS A 365 15.88 5.68 -7.50
CA CYS A 365 14.71 6.52 -7.74
C CYS A 365 14.50 6.77 -9.24
N ASP A 366 15.56 7.12 -9.97
CA ASP A 366 15.50 7.29 -11.44
C ASP A 366 15.11 5.99 -12.15
N HIS A 367 15.58 4.86 -11.62
CA HIS A 367 15.17 3.56 -12.14
C HIS A 367 13.67 3.29 -11.90
N ALA A 368 13.16 3.61 -10.71
CA ALA A 368 11.73 3.53 -10.41
C ALA A 368 10.89 4.45 -11.32
N PHE A 369 11.34 5.68 -11.55
CA PHE A 369 10.73 6.63 -12.49
C PHE A 369 10.67 6.02 -13.90
N ASN A 370 11.79 5.50 -14.42
CA ASN A 370 11.83 4.90 -15.75
C ASN A 370 10.91 3.69 -15.90
N LYS A 371 10.75 2.86 -14.85
CA LYS A 371 9.79 1.75 -14.87
C LYS A 371 8.34 2.22 -14.89
N LEU A 372 8.00 3.23 -14.10
CA LEU A 372 6.66 3.82 -14.11
C LEU A 372 6.36 4.50 -15.45
N LEU A 373 7.38 5.06 -16.10
CA LEU A 373 7.27 5.64 -17.44
C LEU A 373 7.00 4.55 -18.49
N ALA A 374 7.71 3.43 -18.41
CA ALA A 374 7.48 2.27 -19.27
C ALA A 374 6.07 1.68 -19.05
N LEU A 375 5.62 1.58 -17.80
CA LEU A 375 4.26 1.16 -17.46
C LEU A 375 3.22 2.09 -18.10
N LYS A 376 3.40 3.41 -18.01
CA LYS A 376 2.51 4.39 -18.66
C LYS A 376 2.43 4.19 -20.17
N ALA A 377 3.55 3.86 -20.82
CA ALA A 377 3.56 3.56 -22.26
C ALA A 377 2.86 2.23 -22.60
N GLU A 378 3.05 1.21 -21.77
CA GLU A 378 2.42 -0.11 -21.93
C GLU A 378 0.89 -0.03 -21.79
N LEU A 379 0.40 0.68 -20.78
CA LEU A 379 -1.04 0.88 -20.56
C LEU A 379 -1.68 1.58 -21.77
N LYS A 380 -1.02 2.61 -22.31
CA LYS A 380 -1.48 3.34 -23.51
C LYS A 380 -1.58 2.43 -24.73
N SER A 381 -0.57 1.57 -24.92
CA SER A 381 -0.55 0.59 -26.01
C SER A 381 -1.70 -0.41 -25.91
N LYS A 382 -1.88 -1.02 -24.73
CA LYS A 382 -2.95 -1.99 -24.47
C LYS A 382 -4.33 -1.39 -24.67
N ASN A 383 -4.51 -0.12 -24.32
CA ASN A 383 -5.76 0.59 -24.49
C ASN A 383 -6.03 1.01 -25.95
N HIS A 384 -5.02 1.44 -26.69
CA HIS A 384 -5.18 1.75 -28.11
C HIS A 384 -5.69 0.52 -28.89
N PHE A 385 -5.20 -0.68 -28.56
CA PHE A 385 -5.69 -1.92 -29.16
C PHE A 385 -7.18 -2.17 -28.84
N ARG A 386 -7.62 -1.87 -27.60
CA ARG A 386 -8.98 -2.14 -27.12
C ARG A 386 -10.01 -1.05 -27.43
N LEU A 387 -9.60 0.18 -27.77
CA LEU A 387 -10.50 1.34 -27.95
C LEU A 387 -10.58 1.88 -29.39
N SER A 388 -9.92 1.24 -30.35
CA SER A 388 -9.62 1.78 -31.70
C SER A 388 -10.81 2.25 -32.58
N ASN A 389 -12.07 2.19 -32.14
CA ASN A 389 -13.23 2.64 -32.93
C ASN A 389 -14.30 3.49 -32.20
N LEU A 390 -14.06 4.00 -30.97
CA LEU A 390 -14.98 4.96 -30.34
C LEU A 390 -14.37 6.36 -30.31
N ALA A 391 -15.00 7.27 -31.06
CA ALA A 391 -14.72 8.70 -31.11
C ALA A 391 -15.06 9.46 -29.81
N ASP A 392 -14.80 8.88 -28.64
CA ASP A 392 -14.94 9.54 -27.34
C ASP A 392 -13.55 9.97 -26.89
N LYS A 393 -13.20 11.23 -27.24
CA LYS A 393 -11.92 11.93 -26.97
C LYS A 393 -11.64 12.21 -25.48
N ASP A 394 -12.26 11.47 -24.58
CA ASP A 394 -11.96 11.58 -23.16
C ASP A 394 -10.78 10.64 -22.89
N ASP A 395 -9.57 11.22 -22.87
CA ASP A 395 -8.33 10.62 -22.36
C ASP A 395 -8.54 10.20 -20.90
N LYS A 396 -9.32 9.14 -20.68
CA LYS A 396 -9.66 8.67 -19.33
C LYS A 396 -8.48 7.89 -18.80
N GLU A 397 -7.84 8.49 -17.81
CA GLU A 397 -6.66 7.99 -17.11
C GLU A 397 -6.75 6.49 -16.83
N GLU A 398 -5.75 5.80 -17.35
CA GLU A 398 -5.56 4.36 -17.25
C GLU A 398 -5.05 4.00 -15.86
N VAL A 399 -4.39 4.95 -15.21
CA VAL A 399 -3.93 4.86 -13.82
C VAL A 399 -4.99 5.48 -12.93
N LEU A 400 -5.45 4.70 -11.96
CA LEU A 400 -6.49 5.08 -10.99
C LEU A 400 -5.92 5.90 -9.83
N GLY A 401 -4.63 5.76 -9.57
CA GLY A 401 -3.92 6.33 -8.43
C GLY A 401 -2.91 5.34 -7.85
N GLY A 402 -2.32 5.72 -6.73
CA GLY A 402 -1.26 4.94 -6.09
C GLY A 402 -1.15 5.14 -4.59
N PHE A 403 -0.32 4.30 -3.97
CA PHE A 403 0.04 4.41 -2.57
C PHE A 403 1.54 4.21 -2.36
N ILE A 404 2.17 5.09 -1.59
CA ILE A 404 3.62 5.12 -1.39
C ILE A 404 3.98 4.75 0.05
N PHE A 405 4.89 3.80 0.22
CA PHE A 405 5.52 3.47 1.49
C PHE A 405 6.98 3.89 1.40
N SER A 406 7.35 5.01 2.04
CA SER A 406 8.73 5.48 2.05
C SER A 406 9.37 5.25 3.42
N CYS A 407 10.66 4.98 3.44
CA CYS A 407 11.43 4.91 4.67
C CYS A 407 11.57 6.31 5.29
N TYR A 408 11.24 6.42 6.57
CA TYR A 408 11.43 7.64 7.35
C TYR A 408 12.91 8.07 7.41
N ASP A 409 13.84 7.11 7.49
CA ASP A 409 15.27 7.36 7.65
C ASP A 409 15.95 7.86 6.35
N ARG A 410 15.23 7.91 5.22
CA ARG A 410 15.74 8.57 4.00
C ARG A 410 15.73 10.09 4.23
N ASP A 411 16.86 10.69 4.58
CA ASP A 411 17.05 12.12 4.83
C ASP A 411 16.56 13.03 3.68
N GLN A 412 16.16 14.25 4.04
CA GLN A 412 15.85 15.35 3.11
C GLN A 412 17.13 15.93 2.48
N SER A 413 18.30 15.74 3.07
CA SER A 413 19.58 16.15 2.47
C SER A 413 19.96 15.37 1.21
N PHE A 414 19.28 14.25 0.92
CA PHE A 414 19.60 13.33 -0.18
C PHE A 414 19.03 13.72 -1.54
N ILE A 415 18.02 14.58 -1.57
CA ILE A 415 17.36 15.00 -2.81
C ILE A 415 17.27 16.51 -2.70
N GLU A 416 18.06 17.23 -3.51
CA GLU A 416 18.08 18.70 -3.54
C GLU A 416 16.71 19.32 -3.91
N GLU A 417 15.71 18.49 -4.21
CA GLU A 417 14.35 18.84 -4.56
C GLU A 417 13.34 18.46 -3.47
N SER A 418 12.32 19.31 -3.29
CA SER A 418 11.34 19.28 -2.20
C SER A 418 10.36 18.09 -2.17
N PHE A 419 10.49 17.07 -3.04
CA PHE A 419 9.52 15.96 -3.21
C PHE A 419 10.19 14.63 -3.63
N GLY A 420 11.30 14.33 -2.99
CA GLY A 420 12.21 13.31 -3.50
C GLY A 420 11.68 11.86 -3.52
N ASP A 421 10.78 11.49 -2.62
CA ASP A 421 10.26 10.11 -2.59
C ASP A 421 9.04 9.92 -3.48
N SER A 422 8.26 10.96 -3.76
CA SER A 422 7.03 10.87 -4.54
C SER A 422 7.16 11.30 -6.00
N TYR A 423 8.26 11.95 -6.40
CA TYR A 423 8.48 12.38 -7.79
C TYR A 423 8.32 11.25 -8.82
N PRO A 424 8.77 9.98 -8.58
CA PRO A 424 8.64 8.93 -9.58
C PRO A 424 7.19 8.66 -9.97
N PHE A 425 6.26 8.86 -9.03
CA PHE A 425 4.84 8.71 -9.28
C PHE A 425 4.22 10.01 -9.79
N CYS A 426 4.44 11.12 -9.09
CA CYS A 426 3.69 12.37 -9.29
C CYS A 426 4.02 13.04 -10.64
N ASP A 427 5.26 12.97 -11.10
CA ASP A 427 5.63 13.55 -12.40
C ASP A 427 5.04 12.75 -13.56
N ILE A 428 4.92 11.44 -13.38
CA ILE A 428 4.42 10.54 -14.41
C ILE A 428 2.89 10.53 -14.43
N PHE A 429 2.26 10.65 -13.26
CA PHE A 429 0.80 10.62 -13.10
C PHE A 429 0.29 11.84 -12.30
N PRO A 430 0.45 13.07 -12.82
CA PRO A 430 0.22 14.31 -12.05
C PRO A 430 -1.24 14.53 -11.64
N THR A 431 -2.17 13.88 -12.32
CA THR A 431 -3.61 13.96 -12.08
C THR A 431 -4.15 12.76 -11.31
N ALA A 432 -3.35 11.70 -11.15
CA ALA A 432 -3.77 10.50 -10.48
C ALA A 432 -3.69 10.69 -8.96
N PRO A 433 -4.74 10.32 -8.20
CA PRO A 433 -4.73 10.39 -6.74
C PRO A 433 -3.57 9.61 -6.13
N VAL A 434 -2.81 10.26 -5.26
CA VAL A 434 -1.72 9.64 -4.50
C VAL A 434 -1.91 9.87 -3.01
N ALA A 435 -1.62 8.84 -2.22
CA ALA A 435 -1.46 8.92 -0.78
C ALA A 435 -0.23 8.12 -0.38
N GLY A 436 0.33 8.37 0.78
CA GLY A 436 1.48 7.62 1.26
C GLY A 436 1.88 8.01 2.66
N LEU A 437 2.89 7.30 3.15
CA LEU A 437 3.37 7.46 4.51
C LEU A 437 4.87 7.20 4.61
N PHE A 438 5.47 7.78 5.64
CA PHE A 438 6.82 7.45 6.06
C PHE A 438 6.77 6.38 7.17
N CYS A 439 7.39 5.24 6.90
CA CYS A 439 7.42 4.05 7.77
C CYS A 439 8.84 3.63 8.14
N ARG A 440 8.95 2.63 9.01
CA ARG A 440 10.23 2.10 9.55
C ARG A 440 10.51 0.67 9.08
N GLY A 441 9.96 0.30 7.94
CA GLY A 441 10.10 -1.03 7.34
C GLY A 441 9.09 -1.19 6.22
N GLU A 442 9.55 -1.04 4.98
CA GLU A 442 8.67 -1.11 3.82
C GLU A 442 8.46 -2.57 3.44
N ILE A 443 7.20 -3.02 3.37
CA ILE A 443 6.87 -4.31 2.78
C ILE A 443 6.73 -4.09 1.28
N GLY A 444 7.47 -4.87 0.50
CA GLY A 444 7.41 -4.86 -0.95
C GLY A 444 7.72 -6.23 -1.51
N ARG A 445 6.74 -6.87 -2.12
CA ARG A 445 6.85 -8.17 -2.77
C ARG A 445 6.00 -8.17 -4.03
N GLY A 446 6.59 -8.64 -5.12
CA GLY A 446 5.91 -8.84 -6.40
C GLY A 446 6.79 -9.64 -7.35
N PRO A 447 6.38 -9.78 -8.62
CA PRO A 447 7.20 -10.38 -9.67
C PRO A 447 8.57 -9.69 -9.76
N ARG A 448 9.64 -10.47 -9.95
CA ARG A 448 11.01 -9.93 -10.04
C ARG A 448 11.19 -8.84 -11.09
N SER A 449 10.54 -9.00 -12.25
CA SER A 449 10.53 -8.00 -13.32
C SER A 449 10.06 -6.62 -12.85
N LEU A 450 9.19 -6.58 -11.85
CA LEU A 450 8.62 -5.36 -11.27
C LEU A 450 9.45 -4.80 -10.09
N MET A 451 10.22 -5.64 -9.38
CA MET A 451 10.84 -5.29 -8.09
C MET A 451 12.27 -4.71 -8.12
N ASN A 452 12.77 -4.30 -9.30
CA ASN A 452 14.09 -3.68 -9.46
C ASN A 452 15.26 -4.58 -9.00
N GLU A 453 15.14 -5.90 -9.20
CA GLU A 453 16.26 -6.81 -9.01
C GLU A 453 17.19 -6.71 -10.24
N GLU A 454 18.38 -6.10 -10.09
CA GLU A 454 19.37 -5.89 -11.17
C GLU A 454 19.91 -7.20 -11.79
N TYR A 455 19.66 -8.32 -11.12
CA TYR A 455 20.01 -9.65 -11.57
C TYR A 455 18.77 -10.52 -11.61
N ASP A 456 18.36 -10.92 -12.82
CA ASP A 456 17.32 -11.93 -13.06
C ASP A 456 17.88 -13.35 -12.83
N ASP A 457 18.67 -13.50 -11.76
CA ASP A 457 19.26 -14.77 -11.37
C ASP A 457 18.33 -15.43 -10.33
N GLU A 458 17.73 -16.57 -10.69
CA GLU A 458 16.89 -17.40 -9.80
C GLU A 458 17.54 -17.66 -8.43
N THR A 459 18.87 -17.62 -8.35
CA THR A 459 19.63 -17.85 -7.11
C THR A 459 19.73 -16.63 -6.17
N CYS A 460 19.36 -15.43 -6.62
CA CYS A 460 19.40 -14.21 -5.81
C CYS A 460 18.38 -14.27 -4.65
N PRO A 461 18.76 -13.92 -3.40
CA PRO A 461 17.83 -13.95 -2.28
C PRO A 461 16.75 -12.88 -2.41
N ARG A 462 15.48 -13.26 -2.22
CA ARG A 462 14.34 -12.32 -2.26
C ARG A 462 14.27 -11.52 -0.98
N CYS A 463 14.17 -10.20 -1.08
CA CYS A 463 13.90 -9.31 0.03
C CYS A 463 12.43 -8.85 -0.04
N CYS A 464 11.65 -9.05 1.03
CA CYS A 464 10.25 -8.64 1.08
C CYS A 464 9.96 -7.57 2.14
N VAL A 465 10.87 -7.39 3.11
CA VAL A 465 10.85 -6.31 4.10
C VAL A 465 12.14 -5.55 3.91
N HIS A 466 12.03 -4.37 3.32
CA HIS A 466 13.15 -3.55 2.89
C HIS A 466 13.51 -2.55 3.99
N VAL A 467 14.72 -2.01 3.88
CA VAL A 467 15.23 -0.92 4.72
C VAL A 467 15.72 0.18 3.81
N TYR A 468 15.53 1.42 4.25
CA TYR A 468 16.02 2.60 3.54
C TYR A 468 15.61 2.55 2.06
N SER A 469 14.30 2.35 1.85
CA SER A 469 13.71 2.15 0.54
C SER A 469 12.38 2.87 0.40
N THR A 470 11.85 2.92 -0.81
CA THR A 470 10.53 3.47 -1.13
C THR A 470 9.81 2.50 -2.06
N ILE A 471 8.62 2.07 -1.68
CA ILE A 471 7.77 1.14 -2.42
C ILE A 471 6.59 1.91 -3.01
N TYR A 472 6.43 1.79 -4.32
CA TYR A 472 5.36 2.45 -5.08
C TYR A 472 4.32 1.41 -5.50
N LEU A 473 3.10 1.54 -4.99
CA LEU A 473 1.95 0.79 -5.50
C LEU A 473 1.19 1.65 -6.51
N VAL A 474 0.95 1.13 -7.71
CA VAL A 474 0.13 1.78 -8.74
C VAL A 474 -1.05 0.88 -9.08
N MET A 475 -2.26 1.44 -9.07
CA MET A 475 -3.47 0.75 -9.52
C MET A 475 -3.86 1.27 -10.89
N SER A 476 -4.08 0.37 -11.86
CA SER A 476 -4.55 0.73 -13.20
C SER A 476 -5.83 -0.01 -13.57
N TYR A 477 -6.51 0.51 -14.59
CA TYR A 477 -7.72 -0.08 -15.15
C TYR A 477 -7.57 -0.34 -16.64
N LEU A 478 -7.74 -1.59 -17.00
CA LEU A 478 -7.74 -2.07 -18.38
C LEU A 478 -9.20 -2.30 -18.81
N PRO A 479 -9.76 -1.51 -19.74
CA PRO A 479 -11.13 -1.64 -20.19
C PRO A 479 -11.38 -3.03 -20.85
N PRO A 480 -12.63 -3.49 -20.88
CA PRO A 480 -12.97 -4.76 -21.54
C PRO A 480 -12.61 -4.70 -23.04
N PRO A 481 -12.29 -5.85 -23.68
CA PRO A 481 -12.19 -5.94 -25.13
C PRO A 481 -13.52 -5.55 -25.80
N LEU A 482 -13.47 -4.99 -27.01
CA LEU A 482 -14.67 -4.76 -27.80
C LEU A 482 -15.29 -6.11 -28.22
N GLU A 483 -16.62 -6.22 -28.15
CA GLU A 483 -17.35 -7.39 -28.62
C GLU A 483 -16.96 -7.72 -30.07
N GLY A 484 -16.42 -8.93 -30.30
CA GLY A 484 -15.99 -9.42 -31.62
C GLY A 484 -14.48 -9.64 -31.79
N GLN A 485 -13.66 -9.33 -30.79
CA GLN A 485 -12.25 -9.72 -30.76
C GLN A 485 -12.01 -10.70 -29.60
N SER A 486 -12.17 -11.99 -29.86
CA SER A 486 -11.47 -13.03 -29.08
C SER A 486 -9.99 -13.05 -29.50
N PRO A 487 -9.06 -13.39 -28.60
CA PRO A 487 -7.63 -13.44 -28.91
C PRO A 487 -7.29 -14.35 -30.10
#